data_AF-A0A9D2FKN1-F1
#
_entry.id   AF-A0A9D2FKN1-F1
#
_cell.length_a   1.000
_cell.length_b   1.000
_cell.length_c   1.000
_cell.angle_alpha   90.00
_cell.angle_beta   90.00
_cell.angle_gamma   90.00
#
_symmetry.space_group_name_H-M   'P 1'
#
loop_
_entity.id
_entity.type
_entity.pdbx_description
1 polymer ?
#
loop_
_entity_poly.entity_id
_entity_poly.type
_entity_poly.pdbx_seq_one_letter_code
_entity_poly.pdbx_strand_id
1 'polypeptide(L)' 'MNRIRTIQGAADELRKRDPGCAISAHNIRQLVLHKEIPSRKAGSKYLVALDDVERYFGLTIDENKPNHGIG' A
#
# COMPACT_ATOMS: atom_id res chain seq x y z
N MET A 1 14.38 -2.32 4.43
CA MET A 1 13.77 -3.67 4.60
C MET A 1 12.28 -3.51 4.43
N ASN A 2 11.66 -4.21 3.49
CA ASN A 2 10.25 -3.95 3.16
C ASN A 2 9.35 -4.33 4.33
N ARG A 3 8.57 -3.36 4.82
CA ARG A 3 7.68 -3.58 5.98
C ARG A 3 6.42 -4.30 5.51
N ILE A 4 6.40 -5.62 5.65
CA ILE A 4 5.24 -6.43 5.25
C ILE A 4 4.11 -6.29 6.27
N ARG A 5 2.91 -5.99 5.79
CA ARG A 5 1.68 -5.87 6.59
C ARG A 5 0.52 -6.58 5.93
N THR A 6 -0.50 -6.91 6.71
CA THR A 6 -1.81 -7.20 6.15
C THR A 6 -2.40 -5.92 5.56
N ILE A 7 -3.37 -6.03 4.67
CA ILE A 7 -4.11 -4.86 4.14
C ILE A 7 -4.62 -3.95 5.27
N GLN A 8 -5.22 -4.55 6.31
CA GLN A 8 -5.71 -3.80 7.47
C GLN A 8 -4.54 -3.13 8.22
N GLY A 9 -3.46 -3.87 8.48
CA GLY A 9 -2.29 -3.33 9.17
C GLY A 9 -1.61 -2.18 8.41
N ALA A 10 -1.63 -2.21 7.07
CA ALA A 10 -1.14 -1.11 6.26
C ALA A 10 -1.99 0.15 6.43
N ALA A 11 -3.32 0.02 6.35
CA ALA A 11 -4.23 1.15 6.58
C ALA A 11 -4.12 1.71 8.01
N ASP A 12 -3.97 0.84 9.01
CA ASP A 12 -3.81 1.25 10.41
C ASP A 12 -2.47 1.97 10.64
N GLU A 13 -1.38 1.52 9.99
CA GLU A 13 -0.09 2.22 10.06
C GLU A 13 -0.13 3.58 9.39
N LEU A 14 -0.74 3.71 8.22
CA LEU A 14 -0.91 4.99 7.55
C LEU A 14 -1.70 5.96 8.44
N ARG A 15 -2.77 5.49 9.08
CA ARG A 15 -3.58 6.30 10.00
C ARG A 15 -2.85 6.67 11.29
N LYS A 16 -1.93 5.83 11.77
CA LYS A 16 -1.08 6.16 12.93
C LYS A 16 -0.05 7.25 12.59
N ARG A 17 0.46 7.27 11.36
CA ARG A 17 1.40 8.31 10.87
C ARG A 17 0.68 9.61 10.56
N ASP A 18 -0.48 9.51 9.92
CA ASP A 18 -1.35 10.61 9.57
C ASP A 18 -2.80 10.30 10.01
N PRO A 19 -3.26 10.87 11.14
CA PRO A 19 -4.64 10.69 11.60
C PRO A 19 -5.70 11.13 10.58
N GLY A 20 -5.34 12.04 9.65
CA GLY A 20 -6.19 12.50 8.55
C GLY A 20 -6.18 11.58 7.31
N CYS A 21 -5.46 10.46 7.36
CA CYS A 21 -5.26 9.61 6.19
C CYS A 21 -6.59 9.04 5.68
N ALA A 22 -6.97 9.45 4.48
CA ALA A 22 -8.17 8.99 3.77
C ALA A 22 -8.01 7.57 3.16
N ILE A 23 -6.78 7.04 3.13
CA ILE A 23 -6.52 5.70 2.59
C ILE A 23 -7.14 4.66 3.52
N SER A 24 -8.05 3.86 2.96
CA SER A 24 -8.77 2.81 3.67
C SER A 24 -8.28 1.42 3.29
N ALA A 25 -8.49 0.45 4.17
CA ALA A 25 -8.20 -0.96 3.88
C ALA A 25 -8.99 -1.46 2.65
N HIS A 26 -10.20 -0.93 2.42
CA HIS A 26 -10.99 -1.26 1.23
C HIS A 26 -10.31 -0.79 -0.06
N ASN A 27 -9.82 0.45 -0.06
CA ASN A 27 -9.11 1.01 -1.21
C ASN A 27 -7.83 0.22 -1.52
N ILE A 28 -6.99 -0.06 -0.51
CA ILE A 28 -5.80 -0.92 -0.69
C ILE A 28 -6.19 -2.31 -1.22
N ARG A 29 -7.30 -2.89 -0.75
CA ARG A 29 -7.78 -4.19 -1.25
C ARG A 29 -8.17 -4.13 -2.72
N GLN A 30 -8.86 -3.08 -3.17
CA GLN A 30 -9.20 -2.94 -4.59
C GLN A 30 -7.94 -2.89 -5.44
N LEU A 31 -6.94 -2.09 -5.06
CA LEU A 31 -5.67 -1.99 -5.78
C LEU A 31 -4.93 -3.33 -5.87
N VAL A 32 -4.94 -4.11 -4.79
CA VAL A 32 -4.38 -5.48 -4.77
C VAL A 32 -5.14 -6.42 -5.71
N LEU A 33 -6.48 -6.33 -5.75
CA LEU A 33 -7.32 -7.15 -6.63
C LEU A 33 -7.11 -6.78 -8.11
N HIS A 34 -6.98 -5.49 -8.40
CA HIS A 34 -6.67 -4.95 -9.73
C HIS A 34 -5.21 -5.13 -10.15
N LYS A 35 -4.36 -5.72 -9.29
CA LYS A 35 -2.93 -5.98 -9.54
C LYS A 35 -2.07 -4.72 -9.66
N GLU A 36 -2.55 -3.60 -9.16
CA GLU A 36 -1.84 -2.33 -9.15
C GLU A 36 -0.79 -2.29 -8.01
N ILE A 37 -1.11 -2.90 -6.87
CA ILE A 37 -0.17 -3.08 -5.75
C ILE A 37 0.24 -4.56 -5.63
N PRO A 38 1.55 -4.87 -5.64
CA PRO A 38 2.05 -6.22 -5.40
C PRO A 38 1.58 -6.77 -4.05
N SER A 39 1.17 -8.04 -4.03
CA SER A 39 0.77 -8.71 -2.79
C SER A 39 1.06 -10.20 -2.81
N ARG A 40 1.12 -10.79 -1.63
CA ARG A 40 1.21 -12.24 -1.44
C ARG A 40 0.04 -12.72 -0.59
N LYS A 41 -0.63 -13.79 -1.04
CA LYS A 41 -1.68 -14.42 -0.27
C LYS A 41 -1.07 -15.25 0.88
N ALA A 42 -1.59 -15.08 2.09
CA ALA A 42 -1.23 -15.83 3.28
C ALA A 42 -2.51 -16.34 3.96
N GLY A 43 -2.90 -17.58 3.63
CA GLY A 43 -4.18 -18.15 4.03
C GLY A 43 -5.35 -17.35 3.44
N SER A 44 -6.20 -16.80 4.31
CA SER A 44 -7.35 -15.95 3.93
C SER A 44 -7.00 -14.47 3.73
N LYS A 45 -5.78 -14.05 4.10
CA LYS A 45 -5.36 -12.64 4.07
C LYS A 45 -4.39 -12.36 2.92
N TYR A 46 -4.30 -11.08 2.55
CA TYR A 46 -3.26 -10.58 1.65
C TYR A 46 -2.23 -9.81 2.46
N LEU A 47 -0.97 -10.07 2.14
CA LEU A 47 0.20 -9.37 2.64
C LEU A 47 0.69 -8.41 1.56
N VAL A 48 0.92 -7.16 1.95
CA VAL A 48 1.44 -6.09 1.11
C VAL A 48 2.70 -5.53 1.75
N ALA A 49 3.66 -5.09 0.95
CA ALA A 49 4.73 -4.25 1.47
C ALA A 49 4.16 -2.84 1.66
N LEU A 50 4.34 -2.27 2.85
CA LEU A 50 3.88 -0.91 3.11
C LEU A 50 4.57 0.09 2.19
N ASP A 51 5.85 -0.12 1.89
CA ASP A 51 6.61 0.77 1.02
C ASP A 51 6.06 0.77 -0.42
N ASP A 52 5.50 -0.35 -0.91
CA ASP A 52 4.80 -0.42 -2.21
C ASP A 52 3.48 0.35 -2.18
N VAL A 53 2.75 0.29 -1.05
CA VAL A 53 1.53 1.08 -0.85
C VAL A 53 1.86 2.58 -0.84
N GLU A 54 2.86 2.99 -0.05
CA GLU A 54 3.30 4.38 0.03
C GLU A 54 3.77 4.91 -1.33
N ARG A 55 4.52 4.08 -2.07
CA ARG A 55 4.99 4.40 -3.41
C ARG A 55 3.83 4.55 -4.41
N TYR A 56 2.80 3.71 -4.32
CA TYR A 56 1.62 3.83 -5.18
C TYR A 56 0.91 5.17 -5.03
N PHE A 57 0.79 5.67 -3.79
CA PHE A 57 0.18 6.98 -3.52
C PHE A 57 1.14 8.17 -3.63
N GLY A 58 2.39 7.95 -4.04
CA GLY A 58 3.40 9.01 -4.13
C GLY A 58 3.79 9.60 -2.76
N LEU A 59 3.58 8.86 -1.67
CA LEU A 59 3.96 9.28 -0.31
C LEU A 59 5.47 9.15 -0.07
N THR A 60 6.17 8.45 -0.97
CA THR A 60 7.63 8.37 -1.00
C THR A 60 8.14 8.75 -2.38
N ILE A 61 9.22 9.53 -2.41
CA ILE A 61 9.94 9.86 -3.64
C ILE A 61 11.01 8.78 -3.81
N ASP A 62 10.82 7.90 -4.78
CA ASP A 62 11.88 6.99 -5.25
C ASP A 62 12.60 7.70 -6.40
N GLU A 63 13.77 8.28 -6.13
CA GLU A 63 14.59 8.97 -7.14
C GLU A 63 15.02 8.04 -8.29
N ASN A 64 14.86 6.71 -8.15
CA ASN A 64 15.40 5.71 -9.06
C ASN A 64 14.35 4.87 -9.80
N LYS A 65 13.06 5.24 -9.75
CA LYS A 65 12.04 4.64 -10.62
C LYS A 65 11.09 5.71 -11.19
N PRO A 66 10.79 5.67 -12.51
CA PRO A 66 9.84 6.61 -13.07
C PRO A 66 8.50 6.48 -12.35
N ASN A 67 7.97 7.62 -11.89
CA ASN A 67 6.59 7.74 -11.44
C ASN A 67 5.71 7.17 -12.54
N HIS A 68 5.09 6.03 -12.28
CA HIS A 68 4.02 5.56 -13.15
C HIS A 68 2.85 6.50 -12.84
N GLY A 69 2.76 7.57 -13.64
CA GLY A 69 1.67 8.53 -13.55
C GLY A 69 0.36 7.76 -13.59
N ILE A 70 -0.42 7.91 -12.53
CA ILE A 70 -1.77 7.38 -12.48
C ILE A 70 -2.57 8.27 -13.42
N GLY A 71 -2.91 7.75 -14.60
CA GLY A 71 -3.77 8.40 -15.59
C GLY A 71 -5.24 8.33 -15.20
#